data_AF-A0A5M9ZMD1-F1
#
_entry.id   AF-A0A5M9ZMD1-F1
#
_cell.length_a   1.000
_cell.length_b   1.000
_cell.length_c   1.000
_cell.angle_alpha   90.00
_cell.angle_beta   90.00
_cell.angle_gamma   90.00
#
_symmetry.space_group_name_H-M   'P 1'
#
loop_
_entity.id
_entity.type
_entity.pdbx_description
1 polymer ?
#
loop_
_entity_poly.entity_id
_entity_poly.type
_entity_poly.pdbx_seq_one_letter_code
_entity_poly.pdbx_strand_id
1 'polypeptide(L)'
;MQYIIALILIGIAIWLIIKLIIWLLSFVPMIAGALMTFFVVLMAFALAFGVIRGLVKGFKEYYSTLTDVYGTRAGRIIGVALTLVWIGVIVFLGRMAVLGLIEQYQQLSQMS
;
A
#
# COMPACT_ATOMS: atom_id res chain seq x y z
N MET A 1 24.26 -44.98 40.95
CA MET A 1 24.63 -44.59 39.56
C MET A 1 23.44 -44.56 38.61
N GLN A 2 22.65 -45.63 38.46
CA GLN A 2 21.53 -45.66 37.49
C GLN A 2 20.48 -44.55 37.68
N TYR A 3 20.10 -44.22 38.92
CA TYR A 3 19.16 -43.12 39.19
C TYR A 3 19.68 -41.73 38.79
N ILE A 4 20.99 -41.51 38.87
CA ILE A 4 21.63 -40.25 38.47
C ILE A 4 21.64 -40.13 36.94
N ILE A 5 21.92 -41.24 36.24
CA ILE A 5 21.90 -41.30 34.76
C ILE A 5 20.48 -41.07 34.23
N ALA A 6 19.47 -41.65 34.87
CA ALA A 6 18.06 -41.46 34.49
C ALA A 6 17.61 -39.99 34.66
N LEU A 7 18.03 -39.33 35.74
CA LEU A 7 17.74 -37.92 35.99
C LEU A 7 18.36 -37.00 34.92
N ILE A 8 19.60 -37.29 34.51
CA ILE A 8 20.29 -36.55 33.43
C ILE A 8 19.57 -36.76 32.09
N LEU A 9 19.14 -37.98 31.78
CA LEU A 9 18.40 -38.28 30.54
C LEU A 9 17.06 -37.54 30.47
N ILE A 10 16.32 -37.47 31.57
CA ILE A 10 15.07 -36.69 31.66
C ILE A 10 15.37 -35.19 31.47
N GLY A 11 16.45 -34.68 32.07
CA GLY A 11 16.89 -33.29 31.87
C GLY A 11 17.20 -32.95 30.41
N ILE A 12 17.90 -33.84 29.70
CA ILE A 12 18.20 -33.67 28.26
C ILE A 12 16.92 -33.72 27.43
N ALA A 13 16.00 -34.65 27.74
CA ALA A 13 14.72 -34.76 27.04
C ALA A 13 13.88 -33.48 27.19
N ILE A 14 13.77 -32.94 28.41
CA ILE A 14 13.07 -31.68 28.67
C ILE A 14 13.74 -30.52 27.92
N TRP A 15 15.07 -30.46 27.92
CA TRP A 15 15.81 -29.42 27.19
C TRP A 15 15.56 -29.46 25.68
N LEU A 16 15.53 -30.66 25.08
CA LEU A 16 15.22 -30.84 23.67
C LEU A 16 13.79 -30.38 23.33
N ILE A 17 12.81 -30.71 24.19
CA ILE A 17 11.42 -30.28 24.00
C ILE A 17 11.31 -28.75 24.05
N ILE A 18 11.96 -28.11 25.02
CA ILE A 18 11.95 -26.64 25.13
C ILE A 18 12.56 -25.99 23.88
N LYS A 19 13.70 -26.50 23.39
CA LYS A 19 14.31 -26.00 22.15
C LYS A 19 13.39 -26.14 20.95
N LEU A 20 12.68 -27.27 20.85
CA LEU A 20 11.75 -27.52 19.75
C LEU A 20 10.57 -26.54 19.79
N ILE A 21 10.01 -26.25 20.97
CA ILE A 21 8.92 -25.29 21.14
C ILE A 21 9.37 -23.87 20.78
N ILE A 22 10.54 -23.42 21.26
CA ILE A 22 11.08 -22.09 20.93
C ILE A 22 11.32 -21.97 19.43
N TRP A 23 11.87 -23.03 18.80
CA TRP A 23 12.07 -23.08 17.37
C TRP A 23 10.74 -22.95 16.60
N LEU A 24 9.71 -23.70 16.98
CA LEU A 24 8.36 -23.58 16.40
C LEU A 24 7.75 -22.18 16.56
N LEU A 25 7.86 -21.59 17.75
CA LEU A 25 7.35 -20.23 18.02
C LEU A 25 8.08 -19.16 17.21
N SER A 26 9.35 -19.38 16.85
CA SER A 26 10.12 -18.44 16.02
C SER A 26 9.64 -18.34 14.56
N PHE A 27 8.89 -19.32 14.04
CA PHE A 27 8.28 -19.25 12.71
C PHE A 27 7.01 -18.41 12.66
N VAL A 28 6.31 -18.28 13.79
CA VAL A 28 5.06 -17.52 13.90
C VAL A 28 5.21 -16.07 13.43
N PRO A 29 6.20 -15.27 13.91
CA PRO A 29 6.37 -13.90 13.44
C PRO A 29 6.74 -13.81 11.95
N MET A 30 7.44 -14.80 11.40
CA MET A 30 7.79 -14.83 9.98
C MET A 30 6.56 -15.01 9.09
N ILE A 31 5.66 -15.93 9.47
CA ILE A 31 4.41 -16.17 8.73
C ILE A 31 3.47 -14.97 8.88
N ALA A 32 3.35 -14.42 10.08
CA ALA A 32 2.53 -13.24 10.35
C ALA A 32 3.01 -12.01 9.55
N GLY A 33 4.34 -11.79 9.50
CA GLY A 33 4.93 -10.72 8.71
C GLY A 33 4.65 -10.87 7.21
N ALA A 34 4.85 -12.08 6.66
CA ALA A 34 4.58 -12.35 5.25
C ALA A 34 3.10 -12.16 4.88
N LEU A 35 2.18 -12.61 5.73
CA LEU A 35 0.74 -12.40 5.54
C LEU A 35 0.37 -10.92 5.58
N MET A 36 0.89 -10.16 6.56
CA MET A 36 0.62 -8.72 6.65
C MET A 36 1.11 -7.97 5.41
N THR A 37 2.33 -8.25 4.94
CA THR A 37 2.84 -7.65 3.70
C THR A 37 1.96 -8.01 2.49
N PHE A 38 1.54 -9.27 2.39
CA PHE A 38 0.64 -9.72 1.32
C PHE A 38 -0.69 -8.95 1.32
N PHE A 39 -1.31 -8.77 2.49
CA PHE A 39 -2.56 -7.99 2.62
C PHE A 39 -2.37 -6.51 2.26
N VAL A 40 -1.27 -5.88 2.67
CA VAL A 40 -0.97 -4.48 2.32
C VAL A 40 -0.84 -4.31 0.81
N VAL A 41 -0.14 -5.22 0.14
CA VAL A 41 0.02 -5.18 -1.31
C VAL A 41 -1.34 -5.36 -2.02
N LEU A 42 -2.14 -6.34 -1.59
CA LEU A 42 -3.49 -6.54 -2.13
C LEU A 42 -4.39 -5.32 -1.94
N MET A 43 -4.36 -4.70 -0.77
CA MET A 43 -5.12 -3.48 -0.49
C MET A 43 -4.69 -2.33 -1.41
N ALA A 44 -3.39 -2.15 -1.62
CA ALA A 44 -2.87 -1.14 -2.55
C ALA A 44 -3.36 -1.39 -3.99
N PHE A 45 -3.34 -2.64 -4.45
CA PHE A 45 -3.91 -3.00 -5.76
C PHE A 45 -5.42 -2.75 -5.85
N ALA A 46 -6.18 -3.10 -4.81
CA ALA A 46 -7.62 -2.88 -4.77
C ALA A 46 -7.98 -1.39 -4.82
N LEU A 47 -7.24 -0.55 -4.08
CA LEU A 47 -7.38 0.90 -4.11
C LEU A 47 -7.02 1.46 -5.50
N ALA A 48 -5.89 1.05 -6.06
CA ALA A 48 -5.48 1.48 -7.40
C ALA A 48 -6.53 1.10 -8.46
N PHE A 49 -7.06 -0.13 -8.42
CA PHE A 49 -8.08 -0.58 -9.35
C PHE A 49 -9.40 0.15 -9.16
N GLY A 50 -9.81 0.40 -7.92
CA GLY A 50 -11.00 1.19 -7.59
C GLY A 50 -10.91 2.63 -8.12
N VAL A 51 -9.76 3.28 -7.93
CA VAL A 51 -9.49 4.63 -8.45
C VAL A 51 -9.52 4.63 -9.98
N ILE A 52 -8.84 3.70 -10.64
CA ILE A 52 -8.84 3.61 -12.12
C ILE A 52 -10.27 3.41 -12.64
N ARG A 53 -11.03 2.48 -12.06
CA ARG A 53 -12.41 2.22 -12.47
C ARG A 53 -13.32 3.45 -12.25
N GLY A 54 -13.16 4.14 -11.12
CA GLY A 54 -13.88 5.37 -10.81
C GLY A 54 -13.56 6.49 -11.80
N LEU A 55 -12.28 6.70 -12.11
CA LEU A 55 -11.82 7.68 -13.09
C LEU A 55 -12.36 7.36 -14.49
N VAL A 56 -12.27 6.10 -14.95
CA VAL A 56 -12.78 5.70 -16.27
C VAL A 56 -14.28 5.96 -16.39
N LYS A 57 -15.06 5.62 -15.36
CA LYS A 57 -16.51 5.88 -15.36
C LYS A 57 -16.79 7.39 -15.35
N GLY A 58 -16.09 8.14 -14.49
CA GLY A 58 -16.22 9.60 -14.40
C GLY A 58 -15.87 10.31 -15.71
N PHE A 59 -14.77 9.93 -16.37
CA PHE A 59 -14.42 10.46 -17.70
C PHE A 59 -15.49 10.11 -18.73
N LYS A 60 -15.99 8.87 -18.75
CA LYS A 60 -17.03 8.46 -19.71
C LYS A 60 -18.30 9.30 -19.56
N GLU A 61 -18.79 9.49 -18.33
CA GLU A 61 -19.97 10.32 -18.04
C GLU A 61 -19.72 11.80 -18.33
N TYR A 62 -18.53 12.30 -17.99
CA TYR A 62 -18.09 13.67 -18.29
C TYR A 62 -18.11 13.97 -19.81
N TYR A 63 -17.49 13.11 -20.62
CA TYR A 63 -17.49 13.27 -22.07
C TYR A 63 -18.89 13.10 -22.67
N SER A 64 -19.69 12.16 -22.16
CA SER A 64 -21.08 11.97 -22.61
C SER A 64 -21.92 13.23 -22.37
N THR A 65 -21.83 13.82 -21.18
CA THR A 65 -22.56 15.04 -20.84
C THR A 65 -22.16 16.21 -21.73
N LEU A 66 -20.86 16.36 -22.00
CA LEU A 66 -20.38 17.41 -22.91
C LEU A 66 -20.83 17.20 -24.36
N THR A 67 -20.90 15.96 -24.82
CA THR A 67 -21.42 15.66 -26.16
C THR A 67 -22.92 15.90 -26.27
N ASP A 68 -23.69 15.69 -25.19
CA ASP A 68 -25.13 15.95 -25.17
C ASP A 68 -25.43 17.46 -25.19
N VAL A 69 -24.65 18.28 -24.48
CA VAL A 69 -24.88 19.73 -24.39
C VAL A 69 -24.36 20.48 -25.62
N TYR A 70 -23.15 20.15 -26.10
CA TYR A 70 -22.46 20.93 -27.13
C TYR A 70 -22.45 20.24 -28.50
N GLY A 71 -23.03 19.05 -28.62
CA GLY A 71 -22.98 18.22 -29.82
C GLY A 71 -21.67 17.45 -29.97
N THR A 72 -21.67 16.45 -30.86
CA THR A 72 -20.63 15.40 -30.88
C THR A 72 -19.22 15.89 -31.20
N ARG A 73 -19.07 16.88 -32.11
CA ARG A 73 -17.75 17.42 -32.50
C ARG A 73 -17.23 18.44 -31.49
N ALA A 74 -18.05 19.41 -31.10
CA ALA A 74 -17.64 20.47 -30.17
C ALA A 74 -17.46 19.92 -28.75
N GLY A 75 -18.36 19.04 -28.28
CA GLY A 75 -18.25 18.40 -26.97
C GLY A 75 -16.97 17.59 -26.78
N ARG A 76 -16.49 16.90 -27.84
CA ARG A 76 -15.21 16.19 -27.81
C ARG A 76 -14.02 17.14 -27.69
N ILE A 77 -14.00 18.24 -28.44
CA ILE A 77 -12.93 19.25 -28.38
C ILE A 77 -12.91 19.94 -27.01
N ILE A 78 -14.07 20.35 -26.52
CA ILE A 78 -14.22 20.98 -25.19
C ILE A 78 -13.79 20.01 -24.09
N GLY A 79 -14.20 18.74 -24.18
CA GLY A 79 -13.80 17.71 -23.23
C GLY A 79 -12.29 17.50 -23.18
N VAL A 80 -11.63 17.43 -24.34
CA VAL A 80 -10.16 17.33 -24.41
C VAL A 80 -9.49 18.57 -23.82
N ALA A 81 -9.97 19.77 -24.19
CA ALA A 81 -9.41 21.02 -23.69
C ALA A 81 -9.54 21.14 -22.16
N LEU A 82 -10.71 20.86 -21.59
CA LEU A 82 -10.89 20.87 -20.13
C LEU A 82 -10.08 19.77 -19.44
N THR A 83 -9.96 18.58 -20.05
CA THR A 83 -9.15 17.50 -19.49
C THR A 83 -7.68 17.93 -19.42
N LEU A 84 -7.16 18.58 -20.47
CA LEU A 84 -5.79 19.13 -20.48
C LEU A 84 -5.59 20.22 -19.40
N VAL A 85 -6.58 21.10 -19.21
CA VAL A 85 -6.55 22.09 -18.13
C VAL A 85 -6.49 21.40 -16.77
N TRP A 86 -7.34 20.39 -16.54
CA TRP A 86 -7.33 19.62 -15.29
C TRP A 86 -6.03 18.86 -15.04
N ILE A 87 -5.43 18.26 -16.08
CA ILE A 87 -4.10 17.65 -15.96
C ILE A 87 -3.07 18.70 -15.55
N GLY A 88 -3.09 19.89 -16.17
CA GLY A 88 -2.23 21.00 -15.79
C GLY A 88 -2.40 21.41 -14.32
N VAL A 89 -3.66 21.50 -13.84
CA VAL A 89 -3.98 21.79 -12.44
C VAL A 89 -3.47 20.69 -11.51
N ILE A 90 -3.68 19.41 -11.84
CA ILE A 90 -3.22 18.27 -11.02
C ILE A 90 -1.69 18.25 -10.95
N VAL A 91 -0.99 18.47 -12.07
CA VAL A 91 0.48 18.55 -12.09
C VAL A 91 0.99 19.73 -11.26
N PHE A 92 0.33 20.89 -11.35
CA PHE A 92 0.67 22.06 -10.56
C PHE A 92 0.46 21.81 -9.06
N LEU A 93 -0.70 21.28 -8.66
CA LEU A 93 -1.00 20.93 -7.27
C LEU A 93 -0.06 19.85 -6.74
N GLY A 94 0.23 18.82 -7.54
CA GLY A 94 1.19 17.77 -7.19
C GLY A 94 2.58 18.33 -6.94
N ARG A 95 3.05 19.27 -7.78
CA ARG A 95 4.33 19.96 -7.57
C ARG A 95 4.34 20.77 -6.28
N MET A 96 3.27 21.51 -5.98
CA MET A 96 3.16 22.28 -4.74
C MET A 96 3.16 21.37 -3.50
N ALA A 97 2.47 20.23 -3.56
CA ALA A 97 2.45 19.26 -2.47
C ALA A 97 3.84 18.64 -2.23
N VAL A 98 4.58 18.32 -3.30
CA VAL A 98 5.96 17.81 -3.20
C VAL A 98 6.89 18.87 -2.60
N LEU A 99 6.79 20.13 -3.03
CA LEU A 99 7.57 21.22 -2.45
C LEU A 99 7.27 21.40 -0.95
N GLY A 100 6.00 21.35 -0.55
CA GLY A 100 5.62 21.40 0.86
C GLY A 100 6.13 20.22 1.69
N LEU A 101 6.17 19.01 1.13
CA LEU A 101 6.77 17.84 1.78
C LEU A 101 8.29 17.99 1.94
N ILE A 102 8.98 18.57 0.95
CA ILE A 102 10.42 18.85 1.03
C ILE A 102 10.70 19.90 2.10
N GLU A 103 9.90 20.96 2.19
CA GLU A 103 10.03 21.99 3.23
C GLU A 103 9.81 21.40 4.64
N GLN A 104 8.78 20.57 4.82
CA GLN A 104 8.56 19.86 6.09
C GLN A 104 9.72 18.94 6.45
N TYR A 105 10.26 18.20 5.48
CA TYR A 105 11.43 17.34 5.69
C TYR A 105 12.67 18.15 6.08
N GLN A 106 12.91 19.29 5.44
CA GLN A 106 14.02 20.19 5.79
C GLN A 106 13.89 20.75 7.20
N GLN A 107 12.69 21.19 7.61
CA GLN A 107 12.44 21.66 8.97
C GLN A 107 12.69 20.57 10.03
N LEU A 108 12.23 19.34 9.77
CA LEU A 108 12.48 18.20 10.66
C LEU A 108 13.98 17.85 10.75
N SER A 109 14.70 17.92 9.63
CA SER A 109 16.14 17.62 9.59
C SER A 109 17.03 18.68 10.27
N GLN A 110 16.53 19.91 10.42
CA GLN A 110 17.23 21.00 11.12
C GLN A 110 16.92 21.05 12.63
N MET A 111 15.90 20.33 13.10
CA MET A 111 15.55 20.21 14.52
C MET A 111 16.22 19.02 15.24
N SER A 112 16.84 18.09 14.50
CA SER A 112 17.64 16.98 15.03
C SER A 112 19.12 17.30 15.08
#